data_AF-A0A2E2Y635-F1
#
_entry.id   AF-A0A2E2Y635-F1
#
_cell.length_a   1.000
_cell.length_b   1.000
_cell.length_c   1.000
_cell.angle_alpha   90.00
_cell.angle_beta   90.00
_cell.angle_gamma   90.00
#
_symmetry.space_group_name_H-M   'P 1'
#
loop_
_entity.id
_entity.type
_entity.pdbx_description
1 polymer ?
#
loop_
_entity_poly.entity_id
_entity_poly.type
_entity_poly.pdbx_seq_one_letter_code
_entity_poly.pdbx_strand_id
1 'polypeptide(L)'
;MAILMGKNYALINAALFGFFSSLAGFLIVPESHGNGWEYLWITTGTGGFLTAYVFSSFFIVRPKNYSNTRLIFSGVFIGLMSHWTHWYVFLLAQYIRCTWLADFSSECPNPIEALTGAVYLSMGSLILLGWLAIPVAICVLFLTRRIASPSN
;
A
#
# COMPACT_ATOMS: atom_id res chain seq x y z
N MET A 1 6.17 -27.00 7.42
CA MET A 1 5.97 -26.72 5.98
C MET A 1 4.81 -25.75 5.68
N ALA A 2 3.59 -25.98 6.19
CA ALA A 2 2.42 -25.11 5.91
C ALA A 2 2.55 -23.64 6.41
N ILE A 3 3.23 -23.40 7.53
CA ILE A 3 3.45 -22.03 8.07
C ILE A 3 4.43 -21.23 7.19
N LEU A 4 5.45 -21.91 6.62
CA LEU A 4 6.41 -21.31 5.69
C LEU A 4 5.75 -20.96 4.35
N MET A 5 4.90 -21.85 3.81
CA MET A 5 4.13 -21.57 2.59
C MET A 5 3.20 -20.36 2.75
N GLY A 6 2.55 -20.23 3.92
CA GLY A 6 1.69 -19.08 4.22
C GLY A 6 2.44 -17.75 4.29
N LYS A 7 3.60 -17.73 4.97
CA LYS A 7 4.44 -16.52 5.04
C LYS A 7 4.94 -16.08 3.66
N ASN A 8 5.31 -17.04 2.81
CA ASN A 8 5.73 -16.76 1.44
C ASN A 8 4.60 -16.14 0.61
N TYR A 9 3.35 -16.61 0.77
CA TYR A 9 2.19 -16.00 0.08
C TYR A 9 2.03 -14.51 0.43
N ALA A 10 2.02 -14.17 1.72
CA ALA A 10 1.83 -12.77 2.14
C ALA A 10 2.96 -11.87 1.63
N LEU A 11 4.20 -12.37 1.65
CA LEU A 11 5.36 -11.63 1.16
C LEU A 11 5.33 -11.44 -0.35
N ILE A 12 4.99 -12.47 -1.13
CA ILE A 12 4.87 -12.37 -2.60
C ILE A 12 3.77 -11.36 -2.96
N ASN A 13 2.60 -11.46 -2.31
CA ASN A 13 1.51 -10.52 -2.55
C ASN A 13 1.91 -9.08 -2.22
N ALA A 14 2.58 -8.89 -1.07
CA ALA A 14 3.06 -7.58 -0.64
C ALA A 14 4.08 -6.99 -1.61
N ALA A 15 5.05 -7.80 -2.07
CA ALA A 15 6.06 -7.38 -3.03
C ALA A 15 5.45 -6.99 -4.37
N LEU A 16 4.55 -7.82 -4.91
CA LEU A 16 3.87 -7.54 -6.19
C LEU A 16 3.00 -6.29 -6.09
N PHE A 17 2.16 -6.19 -5.06
CA PHE A 17 1.27 -5.05 -4.91
C PHE A 17 2.06 -3.76 -4.65
N GLY A 18 3.06 -3.81 -3.78
CA GLY A 18 3.98 -2.69 -3.54
C GLY A 18 4.71 -2.24 -4.81
N PHE A 19 5.16 -3.17 -5.67
CA PHE A 19 5.76 -2.84 -6.95
C PHE A 19 4.79 -2.13 -7.90
N PHE A 20 3.58 -2.67 -8.09
CA PHE A 20 2.58 -2.02 -8.95
C PHE A 20 2.12 -0.67 -8.41
N SER A 21 1.95 -0.55 -7.09
CA SER A 21 1.67 0.72 -6.41
C SER A 21 2.77 1.75 -6.63
N SER A 22 4.04 1.33 -6.50
CA SER A 22 5.21 2.17 -6.77
C SER A 22 5.25 2.63 -8.22
N LEU A 23 5.01 1.73 -9.16
CA LEU A 23 4.98 2.03 -10.59
C LEU A 23 3.86 3.02 -10.92
N ALA A 24 2.66 2.81 -10.37
CA ALA A 24 1.55 3.74 -10.53
C ALA A 24 1.89 5.13 -9.98
N GLY A 25 2.48 5.20 -8.77
CA GLY A 25 2.95 6.45 -8.19
C GLY A 25 3.98 7.15 -9.08
N PHE A 26 4.95 6.42 -9.61
CA PHE A 26 5.98 6.98 -10.51
C PHE A 26 5.37 7.58 -11.79
N LEU A 27 4.41 6.90 -12.40
CA LEU A 27 3.74 7.36 -13.62
C LEU A 27 2.83 8.59 -13.40
N ILE A 28 2.38 8.84 -12.16
CA ILE A 28 1.52 9.97 -11.78
C ILE A 28 2.34 11.20 -11.34
N VAL A 29 3.65 11.05 -11.10
CA VAL A 29 4.53 12.11 -10.57
C VAL A 29 5.17 13.06 -11.63
N PRO A 30 4.84 13.12 -12.95
CA PRO A 30 5.72 13.82 -13.88
C PRO A 30 5.75 15.36 -13.75
N GLU A 31 5.02 16.01 -12.84
CA GLU A 31 5.08 17.48 -12.66
C GLU A 31 5.13 17.99 -11.19
N SER A 32 5.20 17.13 -10.17
CA SER A 32 5.18 17.59 -8.78
C SER A 32 6.60 17.85 -8.25
N HIS A 33 7.13 19.04 -8.54
CA HIS A 33 8.44 19.48 -8.04
C HIS A 33 8.36 20.16 -6.67
N GLY A 34 9.15 19.68 -5.71
CA GLY A 34 9.36 20.30 -4.40
C GLY A 34 8.51 19.68 -3.29
N ASN A 35 8.86 19.99 -2.04
CA ASN A 35 8.15 19.56 -0.83
C ASN A 35 7.94 18.04 -0.71
N GLY A 36 8.78 17.19 -1.30
CA GLY A 36 8.73 15.73 -1.14
C GLY A 36 7.76 14.98 -2.01
N TRP A 37 7.03 15.67 -2.89
CA TRP A 37 6.16 15.03 -3.88
C TRP A 37 6.96 14.16 -4.87
N GLU A 38 8.23 14.46 -5.08
CA GLU A 38 9.17 13.62 -5.84
C GLU A 38 9.34 12.21 -5.27
N TYR A 39 9.03 12.00 -3.98
CA TYR A 39 9.10 10.70 -3.30
C TYR A 39 7.74 10.01 -3.15
N LEU A 40 6.68 10.54 -3.79
CA LEU A 40 5.34 9.96 -3.70
C LEU A 40 5.35 8.48 -4.12
N TRP A 41 6.06 8.13 -5.19
CA TRP A 41 6.16 6.75 -5.68
C TRP A 41 6.73 5.77 -4.64
N ILE A 42 7.70 6.22 -3.82
CA ILE A 42 8.29 5.41 -2.74
C ILE A 42 7.24 5.14 -1.67
N THR A 43 6.50 6.18 -1.26
CA THR A 43 5.52 6.07 -0.19
C THR A 43 4.26 5.34 -0.67
N THR A 44 3.90 5.43 -1.95
CA THR A 44 2.81 4.65 -2.57
C THR A 44 3.17 3.16 -2.58
N GLY A 45 4.39 2.82 -3.01
CA GLY A 45 4.89 1.45 -2.98
C GLY A 45 4.98 0.87 -1.57
N THR A 46 5.52 1.64 -0.63
CA THR A 46 5.67 1.24 0.77
C THR A 46 4.31 1.05 1.45
N GLY A 47 3.37 1.99 1.24
CA GLY A 47 2.01 1.90 1.73
C GLY A 47 1.30 0.65 1.19
N GLY A 48 1.38 0.43 -0.12
CA GLY A 48 0.86 -0.77 -0.77
C GLY A 48 1.43 -2.05 -0.18
N PHE A 49 2.76 -2.14 -0.06
CA PHE A 49 3.45 -3.30 0.53
C PHE A 49 2.95 -3.61 1.95
N LEU A 50 2.95 -2.61 2.83
CA LEU A 50 2.58 -2.78 4.23
C LEU A 50 1.12 -3.25 4.37
N THR A 51 0.19 -2.59 3.66
CA THR A 51 -1.22 -2.98 3.67
C THR A 51 -1.40 -4.40 3.15
N ALA A 52 -0.82 -4.71 1.99
CA ALA A 52 -0.95 -6.03 1.37
C ALA A 52 -0.38 -7.14 2.26
N TYR A 53 0.75 -6.91 2.93
CA TYR A 53 1.36 -7.86 3.85
C TYR A 53 0.45 -8.15 5.06
N VAL A 54 -0.04 -7.09 5.72
CA VAL A 54 -0.91 -7.21 6.91
C VAL A 54 -2.20 -7.93 6.53
N PHE A 55 -2.93 -7.42 5.54
CA PHE A 55 -4.25 -7.95 5.21
C PHE A 55 -4.18 -9.37 4.62
N SER A 56 -3.17 -9.70 3.82
CA SER A 56 -2.98 -11.08 3.34
C SER A 56 -2.64 -12.03 4.49
N SER A 57 -1.81 -11.57 5.43
CA SER A 57 -1.46 -12.37 6.61
C SER A 57 -2.69 -12.69 7.45
N PHE A 58 -3.53 -11.69 7.73
CA PHE A 58 -4.70 -11.84 8.60
C PHE A 58 -5.89 -12.52 7.93
N PHE A 59 -6.22 -12.13 6.70
CA PHE A 59 -7.42 -12.61 6.04
C PHE A 59 -7.22 -13.85 5.19
N ILE A 60 -6.00 -14.20 4.77
CA ILE A 60 -5.79 -15.35 3.88
C ILE A 60 -4.92 -16.41 4.53
N VAL A 61 -3.76 -16.01 5.06
CA VAL A 61 -2.74 -16.94 5.56
C VAL A 61 -3.12 -17.56 6.90
N ARG A 62 -3.45 -16.75 7.93
CA ARG A 62 -3.86 -17.27 9.25
C ARG A 62 -5.03 -18.24 9.16
N PRO A 63 -6.09 -17.95 8.39
CA PRO A 63 -7.24 -18.85 8.24
C PRO A 63 -6.99 -20.00 7.25
N LYS A 64 -5.88 -19.98 6.50
CA LYS A 64 -5.53 -20.93 5.43
C LYS A 64 -6.66 -21.13 4.40
N ASN A 65 -7.38 -20.06 4.10
CA ASN A 65 -8.55 -20.11 3.22
C ASN A 65 -8.33 -19.21 2.01
N TYR A 66 -8.12 -19.84 0.86
CA TYR A 66 -7.78 -19.19 -0.41
C TYR A 66 -8.98 -19.15 -1.38
N SER A 67 -10.21 -19.16 -0.85
CA SER A 67 -11.43 -19.08 -1.66
C SER A 67 -11.53 -17.78 -2.44
N ASN A 68 -12.17 -17.81 -3.60
CA ASN A 68 -12.31 -16.64 -4.48
C ASN A 68 -12.98 -15.45 -3.74
N THR A 69 -14.05 -15.71 -2.98
CA THR A 69 -14.73 -14.68 -2.19
C THR A 69 -13.80 -14.00 -1.20
N ARG A 70 -12.93 -14.77 -0.55
CA ARG A 70 -11.99 -14.24 0.44
C ARG A 70 -10.88 -13.42 -0.20
N LEU A 71 -10.41 -13.83 -1.38
CA LEU A 71 -9.46 -13.03 -2.17
C LEU A 71 -10.07 -11.71 -2.62
N ILE A 72 -11.31 -11.72 -3.12
CA ILE A 72 -12.02 -10.51 -3.53
C ILE A 72 -12.19 -9.56 -2.34
N PHE A 73 -12.72 -10.07 -1.22
CA PHE A 73 -12.89 -9.27 -0.01
C PHE A 73 -11.57 -8.70 0.48
N SER A 74 -10.52 -9.52 0.56
CA SER A 74 -9.19 -9.05 0.97
C SER A 74 -8.64 -8.00 0.01
N GLY A 75 -8.85 -8.16 -1.29
CA GLY A 75 -8.42 -7.20 -2.31
C GLY A 75 -9.12 -5.86 -2.20
N VAL A 76 -10.42 -5.83 -1.88
CA VAL A 76 -11.16 -4.58 -1.60
C VAL A 76 -10.54 -3.85 -0.42
N PHE A 77 -10.29 -4.54 0.69
CA PHE A 77 -9.67 -3.93 1.87
C PHE A 77 -8.23 -3.46 1.60
N ILE A 78 -7.44 -4.26 0.89
CA ILE A 78 -6.07 -3.88 0.49
C ILE A 78 -6.09 -2.64 -0.37
N GLY A 79 -6.94 -2.60 -1.41
CA GLY A 79 -7.08 -1.45 -2.29
C GLY A 79 -7.43 -0.18 -1.50
N LEU A 80 -8.50 -0.21 -0.71
CA LEU A 80 -8.93 0.96 0.08
C LEU A 80 -7.90 1.40 1.13
N MET A 81 -7.37 0.47 1.93
CA MET A 81 -6.47 0.80 3.04
C MET A 81 -5.06 1.16 2.58
N SER A 82 -4.67 0.78 1.36
CA SER A 82 -3.38 1.16 0.79
C SER A 82 -3.26 2.67 0.58
N HIS A 83 -4.36 3.36 0.25
CA HIS A 83 -4.39 4.81 0.14
C HIS A 83 -4.13 5.49 1.48
N TRP A 84 -4.83 5.04 2.52
CA TRP A 84 -4.62 5.58 3.87
C TRP A 84 -3.20 5.33 4.36
N THR A 85 -2.69 4.11 4.16
CA THR A 85 -1.34 3.75 4.58
C THR A 85 -0.29 4.56 3.81
N HIS A 86 -0.46 4.72 2.50
CA HIS A 86 0.42 5.56 1.68
C HIS A 86 0.47 7.00 2.16
N TRP A 87 -0.68 7.65 2.32
CA TRP A 87 -0.73 9.06 2.74
C TRP A 87 -0.17 9.26 4.14
N TYR A 88 -0.43 8.33 5.05
CA TYR A 88 0.16 8.40 6.39
C TYR A 88 1.69 8.24 6.36
N VAL A 89 2.20 7.27 5.58
CA VAL A 89 3.65 7.08 5.39
C VAL A 89 4.29 8.31 4.74
N PHE A 90 3.60 8.94 3.78
CA PHE A 90 4.04 10.19 3.17
C PHE A 90 4.17 11.31 4.20
N LEU A 91 3.11 11.58 4.98
CA LEU A 91 3.13 12.63 6.00
C LEU A 91 4.17 12.35 7.09
N LEU A 92 4.35 11.09 7.48
CA LEU A 92 5.39 10.69 8.42
C LEU A 92 6.80 10.93 7.84
N ALA A 93 7.02 10.63 6.55
CA ALA A 93 8.27 10.92 5.89
C ALA A 93 8.57 12.43 5.88
N GLN A 94 7.56 13.28 5.65
CA GLN A 94 7.74 14.73 5.73
C GLN A 94 8.05 15.22 7.13
N TYR A 95 7.40 14.66 8.15
CA TYR A 95 7.74 14.94 9.54
C TYR A 95 9.20 14.59 9.84
N ILE A 96 9.66 13.42 9.39
CA ILE A 96 11.06 12.98 9.58
C ILE A 96 12.01 13.94 8.85
N ARG A 97 11.74 14.29 7.59
CA ARG A 97 12.57 15.22 6.82
C ARG A 97 12.63 16.62 7.45
N CYS A 98 11.50 17.14 7.91
CA CYS A 98 11.45 18.42 8.61
C CYS A 98 12.25 18.40 9.90
N THR A 99 12.08 17.35 10.72
CA THR A 99 12.73 17.24 12.03
C THR A 99 14.23 16.96 11.93
N TRP A 100 14.65 16.12 10.98
CA TRP A 100 16.00 15.55 10.94
C TRP A 100 16.87 16.05 9.79
N LEU A 101 16.27 16.53 8.70
CA LEU A 101 17.01 17.01 7.52
C LEU A 101 16.91 18.53 7.35
N ALA A 102 16.13 19.23 8.18
CA ALA A 102 15.89 20.68 8.11
C ALA A 102 15.43 21.17 6.72
N ASP A 103 14.74 20.30 5.98
CA ASP A 103 14.34 20.50 4.58
C ASP A 103 13.17 21.48 4.38
N PHE A 104 12.60 22.04 5.44
CA PHE A 104 11.36 22.82 5.39
C PHE A 104 11.49 24.19 6.06
N SER A 105 10.92 25.22 5.43
CA SER A 105 10.87 26.60 5.94
C SER A 105 9.65 26.91 6.83
N SER A 106 8.82 25.89 7.12
CA SER A 106 7.56 25.98 7.87
C SER A 106 7.53 25.02 9.05
N GLU A 107 6.49 25.11 9.88
CA GLU A 107 6.24 24.18 10.99
C GLU A 107 6.15 22.73 10.49
N CYS A 108 6.75 21.80 11.26
CA CYS A 108 6.76 20.38 10.92
C CYS A 108 5.38 19.74 11.11
N PRO A 109 4.93 18.84 10.21
CA PRO A 109 3.66 18.14 10.35
C PRO A 109 3.60 17.33 11.65
N ASN A 110 2.56 17.50 12.46
CA ASN A 110 2.37 16.67 13.65
C ASN A 110 1.99 15.22 13.25
N PRO A 111 2.71 14.17 13.69
CA PRO A 111 2.39 12.78 13.34
C PRO A 111 1.00 12.30 13.79
N ILE A 112 0.46 12.86 14.87
CA ILE A 112 -0.88 12.52 15.35
C ILE A 112 -1.93 13.12 14.42
N GLU A 113 -1.75 14.39 14.02
CA GLU A 113 -2.63 15.06 13.05
C GLU A 113 -2.48 14.45 11.64
N ALA A 114 -1.32 13.85 11.34
CA ALA A 114 -1.13 13.13 10.09
C ALA A 114 -2.08 11.92 9.94
N LEU A 115 -2.57 11.33 11.04
CA LEU A 115 -3.58 10.25 10.96
C LEU A 115 -4.88 10.74 10.33
N THR A 116 -5.36 11.92 10.73
CA THR A 116 -6.58 12.53 10.17
C THR A 116 -6.30 13.11 8.79
N GLY A 117 -5.14 13.76 8.59
CA GLY A 117 -4.69 14.22 7.27
C GLY A 117 -4.66 13.10 6.23
N ALA A 118 -4.19 11.91 6.60
CA ALA A 118 -4.21 10.73 5.73
C ALA A 118 -5.63 10.32 5.33
N VAL A 119 -6.64 10.47 6.19
CA VAL A 119 -8.05 10.21 5.84
C VAL A 119 -8.52 11.16 4.74
N TYR A 120 -8.30 12.47 4.92
CA TYR A 120 -8.72 13.48 3.93
C TYR A 120 -8.08 13.24 2.57
N LEU A 121 -6.75 13.03 2.55
CA LEU A 121 -6.02 12.77 1.31
C LEU A 121 -6.43 11.44 0.66
N SER A 122 -6.72 10.42 1.48
CA SER A 122 -7.22 9.13 0.98
C SER A 122 -8.55 9.29 0.30
N MET A 123 -9.52 9.97 0.91
CA MET A 123 -10.84 10.19 0.32
C MET A 123 -10.72 10.91 -1.02
N GLY A 124 -9.91 11.97 -1.08
CA GLY A 124 -9.63 12.68 -2.33
C GLY A 124 -9.04 11.76 -3.40
N SER A 125 -7.99 11.02 -3.06
CA SER A 125 -7.34 10.12 -4.00
C SER A 125 -8.26 8.98 -4.48
N LEU A 126 -9.09 8.42 -3.60
CA LEU A 126 -10.02 7.33 -3.89
C LEU A 126 -11.16 7.76 -4.82
N ILE A 127 -11.72 8.96 -4.63
CA ILE A 127 -12.79 9.50 -5.48
C ILE A 127 -12.30 9.73 -6.92
N LEU A 128 -11.04 10.15 -7.08
CA LEU A 128 -10.46 10.42 -8.39
C LEU A 128 -10.07 9.13 -9.13
N LEU A 129 -8.90 8.58 -8.81
CA LEU A 129 -8.30 7.44 -9.52
C LEU A 129 -7.93 6.28 -8.60
N GLY A 130 -7.98 6.48 -7.28
CA GLY A 130 -7.55 5.50 -6.29
C GLY A 130 -8.43 4.26 -6.20
N TRP A 131 -9.67 4.32 -6.67
CA TRP A 131 -10.52 3.13 -6.77
C TRP A 131 -9.90 2.05 -7.68
N LEU A 132 -9.01 2.39 -8.62
CA LEU A 132 -8.27 1.43 -9.45
C LEU A 132 -7.33 0.53 -8.63
N ALA A 133 -6.93 0.92 -7.43
CA ALA A 133 -6.14 0.07 -6.54
C ALA A 133 -6.91 -1.19 -6.14
N ILE A 134 -8.24 -1.17 -6.12
CA ILE A 134 -9.10 -2.32 -5.78
C ILE A 134 -8.98 -3.45 -6.81
N PRO A 135 -9.29 -3.25 -8.12
CA PRO A 135 -9.14 -4.31 -9.10
C PRO A 135 -7.68 -4.78 -9.22
N VAL A 136 -6.69 -3.89 -9.10
CA VAL A 136 -5.27 -4.28 -9.08
C VAL A 136 -4.97 -5.20 -7.90
N ALA A 137 -5.38 -4.85 -6.68
CA ALA A 137 -5.17 -5.68 -5.49
C ALA A 137 -5.81 -7.07 -5.64
N ILE A 138 -7.04 -7.14 -6.17
CA ILE A 138 -7.72 -8.40 -6.45
C ILE A 138 -6.90 -9.23 -7.45
N CYS A 139 -6.50 -8.65 -8.58
CA CYS A 139 -5.70 -9.33 -9.59
C CYS A 139 -4.38 -9.86 -9.03
N VAL A 140 -3.66 -9.07 -8.24
CA VAL A 140 -2.39 -9.47 -7.61
C VAL A 140 -2.58 -10.62 -6.61
N LEU A 141 -3.70 -10.67 -5.88
CA LEU A 141 -4.01 -11.80 -5.01
C LEU A 141 -4.24 -13.09 -5.80
N PHE A 142 -4.99 -13.02 -6.90
CA PHE A 142 -5.19 -14.18 -7.78
C PHE A 142 -3.89 -14.65 -8.43
N LEU A 143 -3.04 -13.71 -8.86
CA LEU A 143 -1.71 -14.01 -9.39
C LEU A 143 -0.82 -14.67 -8.32
N THR A 144 -0.80 -14.12 -7.11
CA THR A 144 -0.04 -14.68 -5.99
C THR A 144 -0.47 -16.11 -5.68
N ARG A 145 -1.78 -16.38 -5.68
CA ARG A 145 -2.28 -17.75 -5.51
C ARG A 145 -1.76 -18.69 -6.58
N ARG A 146 -1.66 -18.26 -7.84
CA ARG A 146 -1.09 -19.09 -8.91
C ARG A 146 0.40 -19.35 -8.73
N ILE A 147 1.16 -18.34 -8.29
CA ILE A 147 2.62 -18.46 -8.06
C ILE A 147 2.89 -19.35 -6.83
N ALA A 148 2.10 -19.23 -5.77
CA ALA A 148 2.30 -19.94 -4.51
C ALA A 148 1.71 -21.35 -4.49
N SER A 149 0.80 -21.70 -5.40
CA SER A 149 0.34 -23.08 -5.57
C SER A 149 1.40 -23.88 -6.34
N PRO A 150 1.90 -25.00 -5.80
CA PRO A 150 2.75 -25.89 -6.58
C PRO A 150 1.97 -26.37 -7.82
N SER A 151 2.62 -26.35 -8.98
CA SER A 151 2.11 -27.02 -10.18
C SER A 151 1.91 -28.50 -9.85
N ASN A 152 0.67 -28.98 -9.90
CA ASN A 152 0.39 -30.41 -9.99
C ASN A 152 0.86 -30.94 -11.34
#